data_AF-A0A382AAN7-F1
#
_entry.id   AF-A0A382AAN7-F1
#
_cell.length_a   1.000
_cell.length_b   1.000
_cell.length_c   1.000
_cell.angle_alpha   90.00
_cell.angle_beta   90.00
_cell.angle_gamma   90.00
#
_symmetry.space_group_name_H-M   'P 1'
#
loop_
_entity.id
_entity.type
_entity.pdbx_description
1 polymer ?
#
loop_
_entity_poly.entity_id
_entity_poly.type
_entity_poly.pdbx_seq_one_letter_code
_entity_poly.pdbx_strand_id
1 'polypeptide(L)' 'MDIKKVVVIGSGTMGSGIAAQVANAGIPVFLL' A
#
# COMPACT_ATOMS: atom_id res chain seq x y z
N MET A 1 0.82 -6.33 16.67
CA MET A 1 -0.23 -6.43 15.63
C MET A 1 0.48 -6.72 14.33
N ASP A 2 0.15 -7.82 13.63
CA ASP A 2 0.83 -8.22 12.39
C ASP A 2 -0.06 -7.85 11.18
N ILE A 3 0.43 -7.00 10.28
CA ILE A 3 -0.31 -6.52 9.13
C ILE A 3 -0.08 -7.49 7.96
N LYS A 4 -1.10 -8.29 7.65
CA LYS A 4 -1.00 -9.32 6.60
C LYS A 4 -1.11 -8.79 5.18
N LYS A 5 -1.87 -7.71 4.97
CA LYS A 5 -2.09 -7.07 3.66
C LYS A 5 -2.69 -5.67 3.83
N VAL A 6 -2.45 -4.81 2.85
CA VAL A 6 -2.97 -3.45 2.78
C VAL A 6 -3.68 -3.22 1.45
N VAL A 7 -4.74 -2.43 1.45
CA VAL A 7 -5.41 -1.94 0.25
C VAL A 7 -5.36 -0.42 0.28
N VAL A 8 -4.89 0.20 -0.80
CA VAL A 8 -4.96 1.65 -0.99
C VAL A 8 -6.07 1.94 -2.00
N ILE A 9 -7.06 2.72 -1.58
CA ILE A 9 -8.19 3.14 -2.43
C ILE A 9 -7.85 4.51 -3.02
N GLY A 10 -7.78 4.57 -4.34
CA GLY A 10 -7.30 5.71 -5.11
C GLY A 10 -5.82 5.56 -5.47
N SER A 11 -5.52 5.39 -6.76
CA SER A 11 -4.17 5.19 -7.30
C SER A 11 -3.51 6.45 -7.87
N GLY A 12 -3.99 7.63 -7.46
CA GLY A 12 -3.33 8.91 -7.78
C GLY A 12 -1.89 8.98 -7.24
N THR A 13 -1.20 10.09 -7.48
CA THR A 13 0.21 10.27 -7.06
C THR A 13 0.42 10.01 -5.57
N MET A 14 -0.47 10.52 -4.71
CA MET A 14 -0.42 10.26 -3.27
C MET A 14 -0.66 8.79 -2.93
N GLY A 15 -1.69 8.16 -3.51
CA GLY A 15 -2.02 6.76 -3.23
C GLY A 15 -0.93 5.79 -3.67
N SER A 16 -0.34 6.03 -4.84
CA SER A 16 0.82 5.29 -5.33
C SER A 16 2.05 5.48 -4.41
N GLY A 17 2.28 6.68 -3.88
CA GLY A 17 3.35 6.94 -2.91
C GLY A 17 3.16 6.20 -1.59
N ILE A 18 1.93 6.15 -1.07
CA ILE A 18 1.58 5.38 0.13
C ILE A 18 1.79 3.88 -0.14
N ALA A 19 1.30 3.37 -1.26
CA ALA A 19 1.47 1.97 -1.62
C ALA A 19 2.95 1.58 -1.77
N ALA A 20 3.78 2.46 -2.34
CA ALA A 20 5.22 2.24 -2.46
C ALA A 20 5.90 2.12 -1.09
N GLN A 21 5.55 2.96 -0.11
CA GLN A 21 6.12 2.84 1.23
C GLN A 21 5.68 1.56 1.93
N VAL A 22 4.42 1.16 1.78
CA VAL A 22 3.89 -0.09 2.35
C VAL A 22 4.56 -1.31 1.70
N ALA A 23 4.75 -1.29 0.38
CA ALA A 23 5.47 -2.34 -0.33
C ALA A 23 6.95 -2.43 0.10
N ASN A 24 7.62 -1.28 0.30
CA ASN A 24 9.00 -1.23 0.80
C ASN A 24 9.14 -1.81 2.21
N ALA A 25 8.08 -1.77 3.02
CA ALA A 25 8.03 -2.43 4.34
C ALA A 25 7.83 -3.95 4.25
N GLY A 26 7.77 -4.53 3.04
CA GLY A 26 7.57 -5.96 2.82
C GLY A 26 6.12 -6.42 2.99
N ILE A 27 5.18 -5.48 3.05
CA ILE A 27 3.76 -5.78 3.26
C ILE A 27 3.07 -5.86 1.89
N PRO A 28 2.34 -6.96 1.59
CA PRO A 28 1.56 -7.06 0.36
C PRO A 28 0.52 -5.93 0.26
N VAL A 29 0.57 -5.15 -0.82
CA VAL A 29 -0.34 -4.03 -1.07
C VAL A 29 -1.12 -4.22 -2.38
N PHE A 30 -2.41 -3.88 -2.35
CA PHE A 30 -3.28 -3.87 -3.52
C PHE A 30 -3.80 -2.44 -3.74
N LEU A 31 -3.97 -2.05 -4.99
CA LEU A 31 -4.54 -0.76 -5.38
C LEU A 31 -5.97 -0.97 -5.89
N LEU A 32 -6.91 -0.12 -5.46
CA LEU A 32 -8.30 -0.06 -5.95
C LEU A 32 -8.65 1.34 -6.46
#